data_AF-A0A961HTH5-F1
#
_entry.id   AF-A0A961HTH5-F1
#
_cell.length_a   1.000
_cell.length_b   1.000
_cell.length_c   1.000
_cell.angle_alpha   90.00
_cell.angle_beta   90.00
_cell.angle_gamma   90.00
#
_symmetry.space_group_name_H-M   'P 1'
#
loop_
_entity.id
_entity.type
_entity.pdbx_description
1 polymer ?
#
loop_
_entity_poly.entity_id
_entity_poly.type
_entity_poly.pdbx_seq_one_letter_code
_entity_poly.pdbx_strand_id
1 'polypeptide(L)'
;MPAASSADEDLTALLTLLQIENNSNQNSNWVSYPLIIGAVTASPSKATTPDVDSAFWRRSGDSMEITYTYIHTNNAGAAAGTGIYLFSLPSGYTIDSSKVVVSADTQTGIVGSMAVETVAEGKAGGALATYTNTALASRAANSSLDGDVGSALFDLADTTVKYSFSARVPILGWSN
;
A
#
# COMPACT_ATOMS: atom_id res chain seq x y z
N MET A 1 -47.60 21.49 -34.52
CA MET A 1 -46.47 21.38 -33.58
C MET A 1 -46.38 19.92 -33.17
N PRO A 2 -45.32 19.17 -33.54
CA PRO A 2 -45.21 17.75 -33.20
C PRO A 2 -44.90 17.61 -31.71
N ALA A 3 -45.70 16.82 -31.00
CA ALA A 3 -45.43 16.43 -29.63
C ALA A 3 -44.17 15.56 -29.63
N ALA A 4 -43.16 15.96 -28.87
CA ALA A 4 -42.00 15.12 -28.62
C ALA A 4 -42.47 13.82 -27.95
N SER A 5 -42.02 12.70 -28.51
CA SER A 5 -42.40 11.35 -28.14
C SER A 5 -41.94 11.03 -26.71
N SER A 6 -42.85 10.58 -25.86
CA SER A 6 -42.60 10.20 -24.45
C SER A 6 -41.60 9.04 -24.27
N ALA A 7 -41.17 8.39 -25.35
CA ALA A 7 -40.18 7.33 -25.31
C ALA A 7 -38.73 7.83 -25.14
N ASP A 8 -38.42 9.08 -25.51
CA ASP A 8 -37.06 9.62 -25.44
C ASP A 8 -36.66 10.06 -24.02
N GLU A 9 -37.64 10.44 -23.18
CA GLU A 9 -37.39 10.77 -21.77
C GLU A 9 -37.11 9.51 -20.92
N ASP A 10 -37.74 8.38 -21.26
CA ASP A 10 -37.57 7.11 -20.54
C ASP A 10 -36.20 6.46 -20.79
N LEU A 11 -35.68 6.58 -22.03
CA LEU A 11 -34.34 6.10 -22.37
C LEU A 11 -33.25 6.89 -21.63
N THR A 12 -33.44 8.20 -21.50
CA THR A 12 -32.50 9.09 -20.82
C THR A 12 -32.43 8.79 -19.32
N ALA A 13 -33.56 8.48 -18.69
CA ALA A 13 -33.63 8.05 -17.30
C ALA A 13 -32.92 6.71 -17.06
N LEU A 14 -33.13 5.72 -17.95
CA LEU A 14 -32.46 4.42 -17.89
C LEU A 14 -30.94 4.53 -18.06
N LEU A 15 -30.48 5.35 -19.01
CA LEU A 15 -29.05 5.64 -19.21
C LEU A 15 -28.43 6.31 -17.98
N THR A 16 -29.15 7.23 -17.34
CA THR A 16 -28.68 7.92 -16.14
C THR A 16 -28.59 6.97 -14.93
N LEU A 17 -29.57 6.08 -14.75
CA LEU A 17 -29.57 5.09 -13.68
C LEU A 17 -28.43 4.06 -13.84
N LEU A 18 -28.23 3.55 -15.05
CA LEU A 18 -27.11 2.65 -15.36
C LEU A 18 -25.74 3.32 -15.10
N GLN A 19 -25.63 4.62 -15.39
CA GLN A 19 -24.41 5.38 -15.11
C GLN A 19 -24.16 5.55 -13.60
N ILE A 20 -25.23 5.76 -12.81
CA ILE A 20 -25.14 5.91 -11.35
C ILE A 20 -24.73 4.59 -10.69
N GLU A 21 -25.33 3.45 -11.07
CA GLU A 21 -25.00 2.13 -10.51
C GLU A 21 -23.54 1.73 -10.79
N ASN A 22 -23.04 2.03 -11.99
CA ASN A 22 -21.64 1.81 -12.35
C ASN A 22 -20.68 2.70 -11.54
N ASN A 23 -21.05 3.94 -11.26
CA ASN A 23 -20.23 4.86 -10.47
C ASN A 23 -20.18 4.49 -8.99
N SER A 24 -21.27 3.97 -8.41
CA SER A 24 -21.28 3.52 -7.01
C SER A 24 -20.40 2.29 -6.76
N ASN A 25 -20.26 1.40 -7.74
CA ASN A 25 -19.42 0.19 -7.63
C ASN A 25 -17.93 0.44 -7.89
N GLN A 26 -17.53 1.59 -8.43
CA GLN A 26 -16.12 1.88 -8.69
C GLN A 26 -15.35 2.31 -7.42
N ASN A 27 -16.04 2.81 -6.39
CA ASN A 27 -15.38 3.32 -5.17
C ASN A 27 -15.26 2.33 -4.00
N SER A 28 -15.88 1.14 -4.07
CA SER A 28 -15.90 0.15 -2.97
C SER A 28 -15.08 -1.12 -3.21
N ASN A 29 -14.37 -1.25 -4.33
CA ASN A 29 -13.71 -2.51 -4.74
C ASN A 29 -12.36 -2.79 -4.02
N TRP A 30 -12.24 -2.44 -2.75
CA TRP A 30 -11.07 -2.78 -1.96
C TRP A 30 -11.06 -4.29 -1.68
N VAL A 31 -9.98 -4.95 -2.09
CA VAL A 31 -9.75 -6.38 -1.91
C VAL A 31 -8.71 -6.55 -0.81
N SER A 32 -9.07 -7.30 0.25
CA SER A 32 -8.11 -7.66 1.30
C SER A 32 -7.08 -8.65 0.77
N TYR A 33 -5.82 -8.52 1.22
CA TYR A 33 -4.76 -9.47 0.90
C TYR A 33 -3.78 -9.62 2.08
N PRO A 34 -3.10 -10.78 2.20
CA PRO A 34 -2.06 -10.94 3.21
C PRO A 34 -0.80 -10.20 2.76
N LEU A 35 -0.52 -9.04 3.39
CA LEU A 35 0.75 -8.37 3.18
C LEU A 35 1.87 -9.08 3.96
N ILE A 36 2.93 -9.48 3.24
CA ILE A 36 4.14 -10.05 3.83
C ILE A 36 5.17 -8.92 3.95
N ILE A 37 5.70 -8.74 5.16
CA ILE A 37 6.86 -7.87 5.39
C ILE A 37 8.10 -8.78 5.26
N GLY A 38 8.76 -8.70 4.11
CA GLY A 38 10.04 -9.36 3.86
C GLY A 38 11.22 -8.49 4.29
N ALA A 39 12.43 -8.93 3.98
CA ALA A 39 13.63 -8.11 4.09
C ALA A 39 14.70 -8.53 3.08
N VAL A 40 15.75 -7.72 2.94
CA VAL A 40 16.84 -7.97 1.99
C VAL A 40 17.64 -9.25 2.31
N THR A 41 17.80 -9.61 3.59
CA THR A 41 18.65 -10.75 4.00
C THR A 41 17.86 -11.84 4.71
N ALA A 42 17.21 -11.52 5.83
CA ALA A 42 16.35 -12.47 6.55
C ALA A 42 15.04 -11.78 6.91
N SER A 43 13.93 -12.36 6.47
CA SER A 43 12.60 -11.78 6.72
C SER A 43 12.31 -11.64 8.22
N PRO A 44 11.71 -10.52 8.65
CA PRO A 44 11.17 -10.41 9.99
C PRO A 44 9.95 -11.31 10.16
N SER A 45 9.51 -11.51 11.40
CA SER A 45 8.19 -12.03 11.71
C SER A 45 7.37 -10.97 12.44
N LYS A 46 6.09 -10.86 12.06
CA LYS A 46 5.10 -10.10 12.82
C LYS A 46 4.83 -10.79 14.17
N ALA A 47 4.33 -10.04 15.13
CA ALA A 47 3.73 -10.61 16.35
C ALA A 47 2.67 -11.67 15.97
N THR A 48 2.58 -12.75 16.76
CA THR A 48 1.64 -13.87 16.52
C THR A 48 0.18 -13.43 16.61
N THR A 49 -0.11 -12.47 17.48
CA THR A 49 -1.45 -11.91 17.70
C THR A 49 -1.37 -10.38 17.70
N PRO A 50 -1.23 -9.76 16.50
CA PRO A 50 -1.21 -8.30 16.41
C PRO A 50 -2.61 -7.73 16.70
N ASP A 51 -2.66 -6.49 17.21
CA ASP A 51 -3.93 -5.79 17.44
C ASP A 51 -4.62 -5.44 16.12
N VAL A 52 -3.82 -5.09 15.10
CA VAL A 52 -4.27 -4.84 13.73
C VAL A 52 -3.25 -5.40 12.75
N ASP A 53 -3.71 -6.16 11.75
CA ASP A 53 -2.93 -6.47 10.55
C ASP A 53 -3.90 -6.53 9.36
N SER A 54 -3.96 -5.43 8.62
CA SER A 54 -4.93 -5.28 7.54
C SER A 54 -4.30 -4.59 6.35
N ALA A 55 -4.40 -5.23 5.18
CA ALA A 55 -3.93 -4.69 3.93
C ALA A 55 -5.03 -4.82 2.87
N PHE A 56 -5.27 -3.74 2.14
CA PHE A 56 -6.26 -3.70 1.08
C PHE A 56 -5.62 -3.14 -0.18
N TRP A 57 -6.10 -3.59 -1.33
CA TRP A 57 -5.74 -3.01 -2.61
C TRP A 57 -6.95 -2.83 -3.51
N ARG A 58 -6.86 -1.92 -4.47
CA ARG A 58 -7.80 -1.82 -5.59
C ARG A 58 -7.09 -1.40 -6.86
N ARG A 59 -7.70 -1.68 -8.01
CA ARG A 59 -7.28 -1.11 -9.29
C ARG A 59 -7.81 0.31 -9.44
N SER A 60 -6.96 1.23 -9.92
CA SER A 60 -7.25 2.63 -10.19
C SER A 60 -6.56 3.03 -11.50
N GLY A 61 -7.26 2.84 -12.63
CA GLY A 61 -6.70 2.99 -13.97
C GLY A 61 -5.56 2.00 -14.25
N ASP A 62 -4.39 2.53 -14.59
CA ASP A 62 -3.14 1.81 -14.80
C ASP A 62 -2.35 1.47 -13.52
N SER A 63 -2.87 1.88 -12.36
CA SER A 63 -2.17 1.80 -11.07
C SER A 63 -2.94 0.96 -10.06
N MET A 64 -2.22 0.35 -9.14
CA MET A 64 -2.77 -0.28 -7.94
C MET A 64 -2.67 0.70 -6.77
N GLU A 65 -3.79 0.94 -6.10
CA GLU A 65 -3.79 1.62 -4.81
C GLU A 65 -3.73 0.58 -3.70
N ILE A 66 -2.86 0.81 -2.73
CA ILE A 66 -2.64 -0.07 -1.58
C ILE A 66 -2.81 0.75 -0.32
N THR A 67 -3.49 0.20 0.68
CA THR A 67 -3.46 0.69 2.05
C THR A 67 -3.03 -0.44 2.98
N TYR A 68 -2.26 -0.08 4.01
CA TYR A 68 -1.81 -1.03 5.02
C TYR A 68 -1.87 -0.40 6.40
N THR A 69 -2.25 -1.19 7.39
CA THR A 69 -2.12 -0.85 8.81
C THR A 69 -1.73 -2.09 9.59
N TYR A 70 -0.65 -1.97 10.34
CA TYR A 70 -0.13 -2.95 11.27
C TYR A 70 0.06 -2.31 12.64
N ILE A 71 -0.44 -2.95 13.68
CA ILE A 71 -0.29 -2.53 15.07
C ILE A 71 -0.10 -3.77 15.93
N HIS A 72 0.90 -3.75 16.80
CA HIS A 72 0.92 -4.61 17.98
C HIS A 72 1.39 -3.81 19.19
N THR A 73 0.89 -4.18 20.37
CA THR A 73 1.41 -3.75 21.68
C THR A 73 2.04 -4.89 22.48
N ASN A 74 2.15 -6.07 21.88
CA ASN A 74 2.83 -7.24 22.43
C ASN A 74 3.65 -7.88 21.30
N ASN A 75 4.95 -8.06 21.53
CA ASN A 75 5.90 -8.56 20.53
C ASN A 75 6.08 -10.09 20.55
N ALA A 76 5.21 -10.85 21.23
CA ALA A 76 5.28 -12.30 21.23
C ALA A 76 5.25 -12.87 19.79
N GLY A 77 6.31 -13.60 19.43
CA GLY A 77 6.50 -14.17 18.09
C GLY A 77 7.03 -13.21 17.04
N ALA A 78 7.14 -11.92 17.35
CA ALA A 78 7.78 -10.95 16.47
C ALA A 78 9.31 -11.15 16.50
N ALA A 79 9.95 -10.97 15.34
CA ALA A 79 11.38 -11.05 15.19
C ALA A 79 11.85 -10.03 14.16
N ALA A 80 13.02 -9.45 14.42
CA ALA A 80 13.53 -8.32 13.67
C ALA A 80 13.92 -8.63 12.23
N GLY A 81 14.24 -9.89 11.92
CA GLY A 81 14.91 -10.21 10.66
C GLY A 81 16.24 -9.47 10.52
N THR A 82 16.67 -9.20 9.29
CA THR A 82 17.87 -8.41 9.00
C THR A 82 17.71 -7.56 7.73
N GLY A 83 18.11 -6.29 7.82
CA GLY A 83 18.18 -5.35 6.72
C GLY A 83 16.91 -4.51 6.55
N ILE A 84 16.76 -3.94 5.35
CA ILE A 84 15.62 -3.09 4.96
C ILE A 84 14.38 -3.95 4.82
N TYR A 85 13.25 -3.50 5.38
CA TYR A 85 11.97 -4.17 5.26
C TYR A 85 11.34 -3.92 3.90
N LEU A 86 10.77 -4.99 3.32
CA LEU A 86 10.18 -5.01 2.00
C LEU A 86 8.69 -5.33 2.10
N PHE A 87 7.85 -4.40 1.67
CA PHE A 87 6.40 -4.55 1.65
C PHE A 87 5.97 -5.12 0.29
N SER A 88 5.53 -6.38 0.28
CA SER A 88 5.17 -7.09 -0.95
C SER A 88 3.88 -6.56 -1.59
N LEU A 89 3.86 -6.44 -2.92
CA LEU A 89 2.61 -6.31 -3.67
C LEU A 89 1.73 -7.57 -3.50
N PRO A 90 0.40 -7.49 -3.73
CA PRO A 90 -0.42 -8.69 -3.90
C PRO A 90 0.17 -9.61 -4.98
N SER A 91 0.04 -10.92 -4.81
CA SER A 91 0.65 -11.90 -5.71
C SER A 91 0.13 -11.78 -7.15
N GLY A 92 1.02 -11.98 -8.12
CA GLY A 92 0.69 -11.93 -9.54
C GLY A 92 0.82 -10.56 -10.20
N TYR A 93 1.15 -9.51 -9.43
CA TYR A 93 1.37 -8.17 -9.98
C TYR A 93 2.85 -7.79 -10.03
N THR A 94 3.20 -7.03 -11.06
CA THR A 94 4.56 -6.55 -11.31
C THR A 94 4.51 -5.05 -11.55
N ILE A 95 5.43 -4.31 -10.95
CA ILE A 95 5.55 -2.86 -11.10
C ILE A 95 5.95 -2.53 -12.55
N ASP A 96 5.29 -1.54 -13.15
CA ASP A 96 5.65 -1.02 -14.47
C ASP A 96 6.88 -0.12 -14.38
N SER A 97 8.07 -0.71 -14.55
CA SER A 97 9.35 -0.01 -14.49
C SER A 97 9.58 0.98 -15.65
N SER A 98 8.69 1.02 -16.65
CA SER A 98 8.70 2.06 -17.69
C SER A 98 8.08 3.37 -17.21
N LYS A 99 7.29 3.34 -16.12
CA LYS A 99 6.58 4.50 -15.56
C LYS A 99 7.18 4.99 -14.24
N VAL A 100 7.85 4.12 -13.50
CA VAL A 100 8.50 4.45 -12.23
C VAL A 100 9.87 3.78 -12.16
N VAL A 101 10.88 4.51 -11.66
CA VAL A 101 12.20 3.94 -11.42
C VAL A 101 12.07 2.81 -10.41
N VAL A 102 12.71 1.66 -10.63
CA VAL A 102 12.81 0.57 -9.63
C VAL A 102 14.28 0.42 -9.27
N SER A 103 14.65 0.68 -8.00
CA SER A 103 16.04 0.68 -7.56
C SER A 103 16.16 0.27 -6.10
N ALA A 104 17.02 -0.72 -5.84
CA ALA A 104 17.39 -1.12 -4.49
C ALA A 104 18.29 -0.08 -3.78
N ASP A 105 19.04 0.73 -4.53
CA ASP A 105 20.10 1.56 -3.97
C ASP A 105 19.64 2.97 -3.61
N THR A 106 18.75 3.55 -4.40
CA THR A 106 18.47 4.99 -4.36
C THR A 106 17.06 5.34 -3.91
N GLN A 107 16.14 4.36 -3.89
CA GLN A 107 14.73 4.53 -3.48
C GLN A 107 14.06 5.78 -4.09
N THR A 108 14.41 6.15 -5.34
CA THR A 108 13.89 7.35 -6.00
C THR A 108 12.51 7.17 -6.62
N GLY A 109 12.04 5.93 -6.76
CA GLY A 109 10.72 5.61 -7.33
C GLY A 109 9.59 5.77 -6.31
N ILE A 110 9.38 6.99 -5.82
CA ILE A 110 8.38 7.27 -4.79
C ILE A 110 6.97 7.01 -5.33
N VAL A 111 6.23 6.14 -4.64
CA VAL A 111 4.86 5.71 -4.99
C VAL A 111 3.87 5.90 -3.84
N GLY A 112 4.32 6.34 -2.66
CA GLY A 112 3.43 6.46 -1.52
C GLY A 112 4.05 7.16 -0.32
N SER A 113 3.27 7.20 0.76
CA SER A 113 3.66 7.77 2.05
C SER A 113 3.45 6.76 3.16
N MET A 114 4.35 6.77 4.14
CA MET A 114 4.30 5.90 5.32
C MET A 114 4.31 6.74 6.59
N ALA A 115 3.63 6.26 7.62
CA ALA A 115 3.85 6.65 9.00
C ALA A 115 4.26 5.41 9.80
N VAL A 116 5.25 5.59 10.65
CA VAL A 116 5.79 4.54 11.51
C VAL A 116 5.95 5.06 12.94
N GLU A 117 5.66 4.20 13.91
CA GLU A 117 5.87 4.46 15.33
C GLU A 117 6.41 3.21 16.00
N THR A 118 7.46 3.37 16.80
CA THR A 118 7.96 2.36 17.74
C THR A 118 8.20 3.00 19.10
N VAL A 119 8.45 2.20 20.14
CA VAL A 119 8.82 2.73 21.47
C VAL A 119 10.24 3.30 21.43
N ALA A 120 11.16 2.62 20.74
CA ALA A 120 12.56 2.98 20.68
C ALA A 120 12.82 4.26 19.86
N GLU A 121 12.20 4.40 18.68
CA GLU A 121 12.47 5.51 17.76
C GLU A 121 11.38 6.61 17.77
N GLY A 122 10.24 6.36 18.42
CA GLY A 122 9.10 7.26 18.42
C GLY A 122 8.40 7.31 17.07
N LYS A 123 7.71 8.43 16.78
CA LYS A 123 6.93 8.62 15.54
C LYS A 123 7.80 9.21 14.43
N ALA A 124 7.64 8.70 13.22
CA ALA A 124 8.25 9.23 12.01
C ALA A 124 7.29 9.16 10.81
N GLY A 125 7.50 10.09 9.87
CA GLY A 125 6.87 10.09 8.57
C GLY A 125 7.89 9.70 7.50
N GLY A 126 7.42 9.13 6.39
CA GLY A 126 8.30 8.62 5.36
C GLY A 126 7.63 8.51 4.00
N ALA A 127 8.42 8.09 3.03
CA ALA A 127 7.97 7.83 1.67
C ALA A 127 8.18 6.34 1.33
N LEU A 128 7.22 5.78 0.59
CA LEU A 128 7.37 4.45 0.01
C LEU A 128 7.96 4.59 -1.38
N ALA A 129 9.02 3.83 -1.62
CA ALA A 129 9.68 3.71 -2.90
C ALA A 129 9.59 2.29 -3.42
N THR A 130 9.56 2.15 -4.74
CA THR A 130 9.79 0.87 -5.41
C THR A 130 11.22 0.38 -5.12
N TYR A 131 11.36 -0.89 -4.75
CA TYR A 131 12.65 -1.49 -4.42
C TYR A 131 12.99 -2.63 -5.38
N THR A 132 12.04 -3.55 -5.57
CA THR A 132 12.06 -4.55 -6.64
C THR A 132 10.83 -4.39 -7.51
N ASN A 133 10.71 -5.19 -8.56
CA ASN A 133 9.50 -5.19 -9.40
C ASN A 133 8.25 -5.74 -8.67
N THR A 134 8.37 -6.23 -7.43
CA THR A 134 7.27 -6.83 -6.66
C THR A 134 7.24 -6.38 -5.19
N ALA A 135 8.10 -5.45 -4.78
CA ALA A 135 8.17 -4.97 -3.41
C ALA A 135 8.52 -3.49 -3.31
N LEU A 136 7.99 -2.86 -2.27
CA LEU A 136 8.28 -1.50 -1.88
C LEU A 136 9.19 -1.50 -0.65
N ALA A 137 10.05 -0.49 -0.53
CA ALA A 137 10.78 -0.17 0.69
C ALA A 137 10.32 1.21 1.19
N SER A 138 10.65 1.52 2.43
CA SER A 138 10.33 2.82 3.03
C SER A 138 11.55 3.44 3.67
N ARG A 139 11.67 4.75 3.49
CA ARG A 139 12.58 5.59 4.26
C ARG A 139 11.76 6.53 5.13
N ALA A 140 12.05 6.53 6.42
CA ALA A 140 11.34 7.32 7.41
C ALA A 140 12.29 8.23 8.17
N ALA A 141 11.80 9.41 8.54
CA ALA A 141 12.55 10.41 9.27
C ALA A 141 11.70 11.10 10.34
N ASN A 142 12.36 11.50 11.43
CA ASN A 142 11.85 12.40 12.44
C ASN A 142 12.90 13.48 12.74
N SER A 143 12.73 14.25 13.82
CA SER A 143 13.68 15.32 14.17
C SER A 143 15.09 14.83 14.53
N SER A 144 15.27 13.54 14.76
CA SER A 144 16.48 12.95 15.33
C SER A 144 17.08 11.84 14.46
N LEU A 145 16.31 11.27 13.53
CA LEU A 145 16.65 10.07 12.76
C LEU A 145 16.20 10.24 11.30
N ASP A 146 16.95 9.66 10.39
CA ASP A 146 16.62 9.51 8.97
C ASP A 146 17.26 8.21 8.47
N GLY A 147 16.44 7.29 7.97
CA GLY A 147 16.94 6.03 7.44
C GLY A 147 15.84 5.09 6.96
N ASP A 148 16.29 3.94 6.45
CA ASP A 148 15.39 2.93 5.93
C ASP A 148 14.69 2.19 7.06
N VAL A 149 13.38 1.99 6.90
CA VAL A 149 12.59 1.16 7.82
C VAL A 149 13.09 -0.28 7.71
N GLY A 150 13.54 -0.84 8.82
CA GLY A 150 14.19 -2.14 8.84
C GLY A 150 14.63 -2.58 10.23
N SER A 151 15.42 -3.65 10.30
CA SER A 151 15.88 -4.23 11.58
C SER A 151 16.78 -3.30 12.41
N ALA A 152 17.28 -2.21 11.82
CA ALA A 152 18.12 -1.22 12.51
C ALA A 152 17.36 0.06 12.90
N LEU A 153 16.18 0.27 12.33
CA LEU A 153 15.40 1.49 12.53
C LEU A 153 13.92 1.16 12.37
N PHE A 154 13.16 1.34 13.45
CA PHE A 154 11.75 0.94 13.55
C PHE A 154 11.56 -0.58 13.42
N ASP A 155 12.27 -1.36 14.22
CA ASP A 155 12.25 -2.83 14.20
C ASP A 155 10.88 -3.43 14.56
N LEU A 156 10.45 -4.49 13.84
CA LEU A 156 9.25 -5.27 14.14
C LEU A 156 9.29 -6.01 15.49
N ALA A 157 10.46 -6.21 16.08
CA ALA A 157 10.62 -6.86 17.39
C ALA A 157 10.46 -5.90 18.59
N ASP A 158 10.29 -4.59 18.38
CA ASP A 158 9.96 -3.67 19.47
C ASP A 158 8.63 -4.08 20.13
N THR A 159 8.46 -3.72 21.39
CA THR A 159 7.29 -3.98 22.22
C THR A 159 5.99 -3.36 21.69
N THR A 160 6.06 -2.20 21.06
CA THR A 160 4.92 -1.58 20.36
C THR A 160 5.39 -1.05 19.03
N VAL A 161 4.76 -1.52 17.95
CA VAL A 161 5.04 -1.09 16.58
C VAL A 161 3.74 -0.71 15.91
N LYS A 162 3.77 0.40 15.16
CA LYS A 162 2.69 0.80 14.26
C LYS A 162 3.28 1.14 12.91
N TYR A 163 2.85 0.44 11.87
CA TYR A 163 3.08 0.82 10.48
C TYR A 163 1.76 1.16 9.83
N SER A 164 1.71 2.26 9.10
CA SER A 164 0.58 2.56 8.24
C SER A 164 1.06 3.22 6.97
N PHE A 165 0.46 2.87 5.84
CA PHE A 165 0.80 3.51 4.59
C PHE A 165 -0.32 3.51 3.56
N SER A 166 -0.14 4.39 2.58
CA SER A 166 -0.87 4.39 1.31
C SER A 166 0.11 4.50 0.15
N ALA A 167 -0.13 3.75 -0.92
CA ALA A 167 0.70 3.77 -2.13
C ALA A 167 -0.17 3.68 -3.39
N ARG A 168 0.31 4.30 -4.48
CA ARG A 168 -0.22 4.19 -5.83
C ARG A 168 0.91 3.70 -6.75
N VAL A 169 0.84 2.43 -7.13
CA VAL A 169 1.92 1.73 -7.83
C VAL A 169 1.49 1.43 -9.26
N PRO A 170 2.20 1.93 -10.30
CA PRO A 170 1.92 1.55 -11.69
C PRO A 170 2.11 0.04 -11.90
N ILE A 171 1.14 -0.63 -12.53
CA ILE A 171 1.18 -2.09 -12.73
C ILE A 171 1.37 -2.42 -14.21
N LEU A 172 2.34 -3.29 -14.49
CA LEU A 172 2.64 -3.76 -15.83
C LEU A 172 1.42 -4.49 -16.43
N GLY A 173 1.05 -4.11 -17.65
CA GLY A 173 -0.08 -4.68 -18.37
C GLY A 173 -1.44 -4.07 -18.00
N TRP A 174 -1.50 -3.13 -17.05
CA TRP A 174 -2.71 -2.35 -16.81
C TRP A 174 -2.71 -1.09 -17.69
N SER A 175 -3.81 -0.91 -18.42
CA SER A 175 -4.12 0.32 -19.15
C SER A 175 -5.10 1.19 -18.37
N ASN A 176 -5.11 2.49 -18.71
CA ASN A 176 -6.18 3.41 -18.32
C ASN A 176 -7.51 3.04 -18.99
#